data_AF-A0A964NLZ6-F1
#
_entry.id   AF-A0A964NLZ6-F1
#
_cell.length_a   1.000
_cell.length_b   1.000
_cell.length_c   1.000
_cell.angle_alpha   90.00
_cell.angle_beta   90.00
_cell.angle_gamma   90.00
#
_symmetry.space_group_name_H-M   'P 1'
#
loop_
_entity.id
_entity.type
_entity.pdbx_description
1 polymer ?
#
loop_
_entity_poly.entity_id
_entity_poly.type
_entity_poly.pdbx_seq_one_letter_code
_entity_poly.pdbx_strand_id
1 'polypeptide(L)'
;MTSSTSKDTPIDINYAPQSYFFPMGLDKYLLATVKGTERRNEVERLIAEGRILDIEDWLAHSALDESTRKLIGSFHPKFMGGEYLPNLADGEVEIARIELASVTSDVISIRAKQRSGRIYYSIQDEYETNFKIKPAWSKQPLILNQIIDLIETATDKDYGEQSLGLRALDDGYRQFDFNLEDCRTFTRVTSAFYPKLESYYKQAIEVWYLKCVSELEEEYEDEDS
;
A
#
# COMPACT_ATOMS: atom_id res chain seq x y z
N MET A 1 25.49 -15.14 9.25
CA MET A 1 24.55 -16.25 9.53
C MET A 1 23.83 -15.97 10.83
N THR A 2 22.58 -15.53 10.74
CA THR A 2 21.42 -15.94 11.56
C THR A 2 20.24 -15.27 10.87
N SER A 3 19.61 -16.01 9.96
CA SER A 3 18.28 -15.67 9.45
C SER A 3 17.35 -15.70 10.64
N SER A 4 16.95 -14.53 11.14
CA SER A 4 15.88 -14.43 12.12
C SER A 4 14.58 -14.62 11.36
N THR A 5 14.17 -15.88 11.22
CA THR A 5 12.76 -16.24 11.02
C THR A 5 11.95 -15.50 12.07
N SER A 6 11.27 -14.43 11.68
CA SER A 6 10.37 -13.71 12.57
C SER A 6 9.27 -14.69 12.96
N LYS A 7 9.33 -15.21 14.18
CA LYS A 7 8.23 -15.94 14.80
C LYS A 7 6.96 -15.12 14.62
N ASP A 8 5.87 -15.79 14.25
CA ASP A 8 4.51 -15.26 14.17
C ASP A 8 4.09 -14.61 15.48
N THR A 9 4.49 -13.35 15.69
CA THR A 9 3.88 -12.52 16.73
C THR A 9 2.45 -12.22 16.27
N PRO A 10 1.44 -12.49 17.10
CA PRO A 10 0.04 -12.19 16.80
C PRO A 10 -0.13 -10.76 16.30
N ILE A 11 -1.04 -10.57 15.34
CA ILE A 11 -1.40 -9.24 14.84
C ILE A 11 -2.20 -8.53 15.93
N ASP A 12 -1.61 -7.50 16.54
CA ASP A 12 -2.33 -6.64 17.46
C ASP A 12 -3.14 -5.60 16.69
N ILE A 13 -4.42 -5.91 16.48
CA ILE A 13 -5.37 -5.03 15.78
C ILE A 13 -5.62 -3.70 16.53
N ASN A 14 -5.25 -3.61 17.81
CA ASN A 14 -5.40 -2.39 18.61
C ASN A 14 -4.13 -1.52 18.64
N TYR A 15 -3.07 -1.94 17.95
CA TYR A 15 -1.85 -1.14 17.82
C TYR A 15 -2.16 0.22 17.17
N ALA A 16 -1.74 1.31 17.80
CA ALA A 16 -1.74 2.65 17.21
C ALA A 16 -0.32 3.22 17.19
N PRO A 17 0.08 3.88 16.09
CA PRO A 17 1.29 4.69 16.07
C PRO A 17 1.19 5.82 17.10
N GLN A 18 2.30 6.19 17.72
CA GLN A 18 2.33 7.34 18.64
C GLN A 18 2.00 8.67 17.94
N SER A 19 2.47 8.82 16.70
CA SER A 19 2.24 9.99 15.84
C SER A 19 2.51 9.61 14.39
N TYR A 20 1.84 10.28 13.45
CA TYR A 20 2.21 10.26 12.03
C TYR A 20 3.21 11.36 11.66
N PHE A 21 3.36 12.37 12.52
CA PHE A 21 4.07 13.61 12.22
C PHE A 21 5.32 13.76 13.08
N PHE A 22 6.21 14.69 12.70
CA PHE A 22 7.47 14.94 13.41
C PHE A 22 7.26 15.23 14.91
N PRO A 23 8.21 14.81 15.77
CA PRO A 23 9.49 14.17 15.44
C PRO A 23 9.36 12.69 15.02
N MET A 24 10.08 12.28 13.97
CA MET A 24 10.17 10.89 13.50
C MET A 24 11.57 10.58 12.97
N GLY A 25 11.91 9.29 12.85
CA GLY A 25 13.18 8.84 12.25
C GLY A 25 13.25 9.13 10.75
N LEU A 26 14.48 9.28 10.24
CA LEU A 26 14.73 9.54 8.82
C LEU A 26 14.24 8.39 7.94
N ASP A 27 14.43 7.15 8.39
CA ASP A 27 13.90 5.94 7.77
C ASP A 27 12.39 6.05 7.53
N LYS A 28 11.63 6.35 8.60
CA LYS A 28 10.19 6.50 8.53
C LYS A 28 9.78 7.69 7.67
N TYR A 29 10.50 8.81 7.75
CA TYR A 29 10.23 9.99 6.94
C TYR A 29 10.37 9.70 5.44
N LEU A 30 11.45 9.04 5.02
CA LEU A 30 11.67 8.68 3.63
C LEU A 30 10.57 7.72 3.14
N LEU A 31 10.25 6.69 3.93
CA LEU A 31 9.16 5.77 3.64
C LEU A 31 7.76 6.37 3.81
N ALA A 32 7.61 7.60 4.29
CA ALA A 32 6.32 8.28 4.35
C ALA A 32 6.18 9.35 3.27
N THR A 33 7.24 9.66 2.52
CA THR A 33 7.27 10.82 1.62
C THR A 33 7.72 10.52 0.20
N VAL A 34 8.60 9.54 -0.01
CA VAL A 34 9.00 9.10 -1.35
C VAL A 34 7.81 8.40 -2.02
N LYS A 35 7.37 8.92 -3.17
CA LYS A 35 6.21 8.36 -3.89
C LYS A 35 6.54 7.12 -4.72
N GLY A 36 7.68 7.09 -5.40
CA GLY A 36 8.01 6.05 -6.37
C GLY A 36 8.34 4.70 -5.74
N THR A 37 7.67 3.63 -6.19
CA THR A 37 7.82 2.27 -5.63
C THR A 37 9.26 1.77 -5.71
N GLU A 38 9.88 1.81 -6.89
CA GLU A 38 11.25 1.29 -7.05
C GLU A 38 12.29 2.11 -6.29
N ARG A 39 12.11 3.43 -6.19
CA ARG A 39 12.98 4.28 -5.35
C ARG A 39 12.83 3.94 -3.88
N ARG A 40 11.61 3.71 -3.41
CA ARG A 40 11.36 3.25 -2.03
C ARG A 40 11.98 1.89 -1.77
N ASN A 41 11.86 0.94 -2.70
CA ASN A 41 12.48 -0.38 -2.57
C ASN A 41 13.99 -0.27 -2.37
N GLU A 42 14.65 0.63 -3.11
CA GLU A 42 16.08 0.91 -2.93
C GLU A 42 16.39 1.59 -1.59
N VAL A 43 15.57 2.57 -1.18
CA VAL A 43 15.67 3.21 0.14
C VAL A 43 15.50 2.21 1.27
N GLU A 44 14.50 1.33 1.22
CA GLU A 44 14.26 0.26 2.18
C GLU A 44 15.46 -0.69 2.26
N ARG A 45 16.02 -1.08 1.10
CA ARG A 45 17.22 -1.92 1.02
C ARG A 45 18.41 -1.27 1.73
N LEU A 46 18.69 0.00 1.42
CA LEU A 46 19.81 0.73 2.02
C LEU A 46 19.61 0.92 3.54
N ILE A 47 18.39 1.21 4.00
CA ILE A 47 18.06 1.28 5.42
C ILE A 47 18.31 -0.08 6.11
N ALA A 48 17.83 -1.17 5.51
CA ALA A 48 18.01 -2.53 6.05
C ALA A 48 19.49 -2.95 6.12
N GLU A 49 20.32 -2.47 5.21
CA GLU A 49 21.77 -2.68 5.20
C GLU A 49 22.54 -1.76 6.17
N GLY A 50 21.86 -0.84 6.87
CA GLY A 50 22.50 0.16 7.73
C GLY A 50 23.24 1.26 6.95
N ARG A 51 22.89 1.43 5.68
CA ARG A 51 23.53 2.33 4.70
C ARG A 51 22.66 3.55 4.38
N ILE A 52 21.91 4.04 5.37
CA ILE A 52 21.00 5.19 5.19
C ILE A 52 21.72 6.47 4.72
N LEU A 53 23.02 6.61 5.03
CA LEU A 53 23.84 7.74 4.58
C LEU A 53 24.31 7.63 3.12
N ASP A 54 24.12 6.46 2.50
CA ASP A 54 24.43 6.22 1.08
C ASP A 54 23.23 6.53 0.18
N ILE A 55 22.08 6.94 0.74
CA ILE A 55 20.89 7.30 -0.04
C ILE A 55 21.18 8.60 -0.79
N GLU A 56 21.24 8.50 -2.12
CA GLU A 56 21.42 9.67 -2.98
C GLU A 56 20.23 10.64 -2.87
N ASP A 57 20.50 11.94 -2.99
CA ASP A 57 19.49 13.00 -2.79
C ASP A 57 18.22 12.79 -3.63
N TRP A 58 18.36 12.36 -4.88
CA TRP A 58 17.22 12.14 -5.77
C TRP A 58 16.35 10.94 -5.37
N LEU A 59 16.93 9.92 -4.71
CA LEU A 59 16.16 8.81 -4.12
C LEU A 59 15.34 9.30 -2.93
N ALA A 60 15.87 10.26 -2.17
CA ALA A 60 15.24 10.83 -0.97
C ALA A 60 14.16 11.88 -1.28
N HIS A 61 14.12 12.45 -2.49
CA HIS A 61 13.09 13.41 -2.87
C HIS A 61 11.69 12.79 -2.81
N SER A 62 10.72 13.54 -2.28
CA SER A 62 9.32 13.08 -2.25
C SER A 62 8.78 12.83 -3.66
N ALA A 63 9.07 13.74 -4.60
CA ALA A 63 8.72 13.65 -6.00
C ALA A 63 9.91 13.95 -6.90
N LEU A 64 9.96 13.29 -8.06
CA LEU A 64 10.90 13.61 -9.13
C LEU A 64 10.36 14.73 -10.01
N ASP A 65 11.26 15.50 -10.62
CA ASP A 65 10.90 16.37 -11.72
C ASP A 65 10.47 15.54 -12.96
N GLU A 66 9.79 16.19 -13.90
CA GLU A 66 9.25 15.53 -15.09
C GLU A 66 10.32 14.85 -15.95
N SER A 67 11.50 15.47 -16.09
CA SER A 67 12.57 14.95 -16.94
C SER A 67 13.20 13.69 -16.34
N THR A 68 13.51 13.72 -15.05
CA THR A 68 14.06 12.56 -14.32
C THR A 68 13.05 11.41 -14.29
N ARG A 69 11.78 11.70 -14.00
CA ARG A 69 10.70 10.71 -14.00
C ARG A 69 10.52 10.03 -15.36
N LYS A 70 10.51 10.80 -16.46
CA LYS A 70 10.42 10.25 -17.83
C LYS A 70 11.66 9.42 -18.18
N LEU A 71 12.85 9.86 -17.78
CA LEU A 71 14.09 9.13 -18.04
C LEU A 71 14.08 7.76 -17.36
N ILE A 72 13.78 7.68 -16.06
CA ILE A 72 13.77 6.39 -15.36
C ILE A 72 12.69 5.45 -15.88
N GLY A 73 11.50 5.98 -16.20
CA GLY A 73 10.41 5.20 -16.79
C GLY A 73 10.73 4.65 -18.18
N SER A 74 11.62 5.31 -18.93
CA SER A 74 12.06 4.81 -20.24
C SER A 74 12.94 3.56 -20.18
N PHE A 75 13.57 3.27 -19.03
CA PHE A 75 14.33 2.05 -18.84
C PHE A 75 13.42 0.84 -18.62
N HIS A 76 12.36 0.99 -17.82
CA HIS A 76 11.39 -0.06 -17.56
C HIS A 76 10.09 0.49 -16.95
N PRO A 77 8.89 0.02 -17.36
CA PRO A 77 7.60 0.49 -16.83
C PRO A 77 7.48 0.43 -15.30
N LYS A 78 8.07 -0.57 -14.65
CA LYS A 78 8.13 -0.69 -13.17
C LYS A 78 8.62 0.58 -12.44
N PHE A 79 9.46 1.41 -13.08
CA PHE A 79 9.94 2.66 -12.49
C PHE A 79 8.91 3.80 -12.52
N MET A 80 7.73 3.57 -13.10
CA MET A 80 6.64 4.55 -13.17
C MET A 80 5.72 4.50 -11.96
N GLY A 81 5.60 3.33 -11.31
CA GLY A 81 4.69 3.09 -10.20
C GLY A 81 4.88 4.08 -9.06
N GLY A 82 3.80 4.77 -8.66
CA GLY A 82 3.80 5.79 -7.63
C GLY A 82 4.40 7.14 -8.05
N GLU A 83 5.22 7.23 -9.10
CA GLU A 83 5.86 8.50 -9.48
C GLU A 83 4.86 9.54 -9.99
N TYR A 84 3.71 9.06 -10.49
CA TYR A 84 2.63 9.87 -11.04
C TYR A 84 1.58 10.23 -9.99
N LEU A 85 1.68 9.71 -8.75
CA LEU A 85 0.82 10.12 -7.64
C LEU A 85 0.86 11.65 -7.47
N PRO A 86 -0.27 12.28 -7.08
CA PRO A 86 -0.28 13.69 -6.69
C PRO A 86 0.78 13.98 -5.62
N ASN A 87 1.45 15.12 -5.70
CA ASN A 87 2.45 15.51 -4.69
C ASN A 87 1.81 15.61 -3.31
N LEU A 88 2.56 15.25 -2.27
CA LEU A 88 2.13 15.45 -0.90
C LEU A 88 1.94 16.94 -0.63
N ALA A 89 0.84 17.30 0.01
CA ALA A 89 0.66 18.66 0.50
C ALA A 89 1.59 18.94 1.69
N ASP A 90 1.80 20.21 2.02
CA ASP A 90 2.64 20.58 3.17
C ASP A 90 2.18 19.87 4.45
N GLY A 91 3.10 19.14 5.09
CA GLY A 91 2.86 18.36 6.31
C GLY A 91 1.97 17.12 6.13
N GLU A 92 1.64 16.74 4.90
CA GLU A 92 1.00 15.47 4.57
C GLU A 92 2.05 14.35 4.49
N VAL A 93 1.65 13.16 4.93
CA VAL A 93 2.48 11.94 4.87
C VAL A 93 1.65 10.78 4.37
N GLU A 94 2.29 9.83 3.68
CA GLU A 94 1.71 8.53 3.37
C GLU A 94 1.77 7.63 4.60
N ILE A 95 0.61 7.13 5.04
CA ILE A 95 0.48 6.28 6.23
C ILE A 95 0.27 4.80 5.89
N ALA A 96 -0.21 4.50 4.69
CA ALA A 96 -0.27 3.15 4.13
C ALA A 96 -0.30 3.23 2.60
N ARG A 97 0.03 2.12 1.96
CA ARG A 97 0.14 2.02 0.51
C ARG A 97 -0.34 0.66 0.04
N ILE A 98 -1.00 0.63 -1.10
CA ILE A 98 -1.33 -0.56 -1.86
C ILE A 98 -0.53 -0.49 -3.17
N GLU A 99 0.28 -1.49 -3.44
CA GLU A 99 1.09 -1.64 -4.66
C GLU A 99 0.50 -2.80 -5.47
N LEU A 100 0.21 -2.54 -6.74
CA LEU A 100 -0.30 -3.54 -7.66
C LEU A 100 0.83 -4.04 -8.57
N ALA A 101 0.91 -5.36 -8.79
CA ALA A 101 1.81 -5.96 -9.76
C ALA A 101 1.29 -5.81 -11.20
N SER A 102 0.74 -4.63 -11.53
CA SER A 102 0.31 -4.27 -12.88
C SER A 102 1.51 -3.86 -13.75
N VAL A 103 1.30 -3.74 -15.06
CA VAL A 103 2.35 -3.32 -16.02
C VAL A 103 2.98 -1.98 -15.62
N THR A 104 2.17 -1.04 -15.15
CA THR A 104 2.60 0.29 -14.69
C THR A 104 2.90 0.36 -13.19
N SER A 105 2.69 -0.74 -12.47
CA SER A 105 2.91 -0.86 -11.02
C SER A 105 2.12 0.19 -10.24
N ASP A 106 0.82 0.28 -10.51
CA ASP A 106 -0.06 1.32 -9.98
C ASP A 106 -0.09 1.32 -8.44
N VAL A 107 -0.25 2.50 -7.85
CA VAL A 107 -0.13 2.71 -6.41
C VAL A 107 -1.34 3.46 -5.87
N ILE A 108 -1.95 2.92 -4.83
CA ILE A 108 -2.97 3.62 -4.05
C ILE A 108 -2.34 4.04 -2.72
N SER A 109 -2.24 5.35 -2.51
CA SER A 109 -1.60 5.99 -1.36
C SER A 109 -2.65 6.48 -0.36
N ILE A 110 -2.60 5.95 0.87
CA ILE A 110 -3.42 6.40 1.99
C ILE A 110 -2.61 7.42 2.78
N ARG A 111 -3.15 8.63 2.94
CA ARG A 111 -2.41 9.78 3.46
C ARG A 111 -3.06 10.35 4.71
N ALA A 112 -2.23 10.99 5.54
CA ALA A 112 -2.65 11.74 6.70
C ALA A 112 -2.07 13.15 6.68
N LYS A 113 -2.89 14.14 7.07
CA LYS A 113 -2.47 15.53 7.24
C LYS A 113 -3.01 16.10 8.53
N GLN A 114 -2.14 16.74 9.32
CA GLN A 114 -2.56 17.43 10.53
C GLN A 114 -3.07 18.83 10.20
N ARG A 115 -4.26 19.18 10.70
CA ARG A 115 -4.80 20.54 10.63
C ARG A 115 -5.66 20.83 11.85
N SER A 116 -5.40 21.95 12.52
CA SER A 116 -6.21 22.45 13.63
C SER A 116 -6.51 21.40 14.72
N GLY A 117 -5.49 20.63 15.12
CA GLY A 117 -5.60 19.60 16.15
C GLY A 117 -6.33 18.32 15.74
N ARG A 118 -6.58 18.13 14.43
CA ARG A 118 -7.15 16.90 13.86
C ARG A 118 -6.23 16.32 12.80
N ILE A 119 -6.34 15.01 12.61
CA ILE A 119 -5.69 14.26 11.55
C ILE A 119 -6.76 13.98 10.50
N TYR A 120 -6.59 14.53 9.31
CA TYR A 120 -7.45 14.29 8.16
C TYR A 120 -6.84 13.20 7.30
N TYR A 121 -7.68 12.33 6.76
CA TYR A 121 -7.28 11.22 5.91
C TYR A 121 -7.69 11.50 4.46
N SER A 122 -6.95 10.93 3.53
CA SER A 122 -7.28 10.92 2.10
C SER A 122 -6.70 9.67 1.45
N ILE A 123 -7.27 9.28 0.31
CA ILE A 123 -6.70 8.25 -0.57
C ILE A 123 -6.42 8.93 -1.91
N GLN A 124 -5.28 8.62 -2.51
CA GLN A 124 -4.84 9.15 -3.80
C GLN A 124 -4.28 8.01 -4.63
N ASP A 125 -4.59 7.98 -5.91
CA ASP A 125 -3.97 7.10 -6.92
C ASP A 125 -3.41 7.94 -8.08
N GLU A 126 -2.84 7.30 -9.09
CA GLU A 126 -2.35 7.98 -10.29
C GLU A 126 -3.46 8.50 -11.23
N TYR A 127 -4.72 8.14 -10.97
CA TYR A 127 -5.87 8.41 -11.84
C TYR A 127 -6.79 9.53 -11.32
N GLU A 128 -6.41 10.19 -10.22
CA GLU A 128 -7.20 11.22 -9.55
C GLU A 128 -8.61 10.73 -9.14
N THR A 129 -8.71 9.46 -8.76
CA THR A 129 -9.97 8.85 -8.33
C THR A 129 -10.52 9.54 -7.09
N ASN A 130 -11.83 9.83 -7.09
CA ASN A 130 -12.49 10.49 -5.97
C ASN A 130 -12.97 9.47 -4.93
N PHE A 131 -12.07 9.10 -4.03
CA PHE A 131 -12.37 8.21 -2.92
C PHE A 131 -13.15 8.90 -1.80
N LYS A 132 -14.22 8.27 -1.32
CA LYS A 132 -14.87 8.60 -0.04
C LYS A 132 -14.45 7.58 1.00
N ILE A 133 -14.09 8.08 2.18
CA ILE A 133 -13.54 7.27 3.26
C ILE A 133 -14.25 7.54 4.58
N LYS A 134 -14.23 6.55 5.48
CA LYS A 134 -14.67 6.67 6.86
C LYS A 134 -13.65 6.00 7.78
N PRO A 135 -13.22 6.66 8.87
CA PRO A 135 -13.47 8.07 9.19
C PRO A 135 -12.66 9.00 8.28
N ALA A 136 -13.21 10.17 7.94
CA ALA A 136 -12.46 11.19 7.18
C ALA A 136 -11.42 11.94 8.03
N TRP A 137 -11.55 11.88 9.36
CA TRP A 137 -10.61 12.48 10.30
C TRP A 137 -10.70 11.83 11.68
N SER A 138 -9.70 12.09 12.51
CA SER A 138 -9.66 11.69 13.93
C SER A 138 -8.81 12.66 14.76
N LYS A 139 -8.80 12.51 16.09
CA LYS A 139 -7.95 13.32 16.99
C LYS A 139 -6.58 12.71 17.26
N GLN A 140 -6.44 11.40 17.06
CA GLN A 140 -5.24 10.60 17.32
C GLN A 140 -5.04 9.66 16.13
N PRO A 141 -3.82 9.13 15.91
CA PRO A 141 -3.59 8.11 14.90
C PRO A 141 -4.61 6.96 15.02
N LEU A 142 -4.95 6.36 13.89
CA LEU A 142 -5.85 5.21 13.86
C LEU A 142 -5.17 4.03 14.57
N ILE A 143 -5.97 3.14 15.15
CA ILE A 143 -5.46 1.79 15.46
C ILE A 143 -5.40 0.97 14.17
N LEU A 144 -4.65 -0.13 14.17
CA LEU A 144 -4.49 -1.02 13.01
C LEU A 144 -5.84 -1.45 12.43
N ASN A 145 -6.81 -1.83 13.27
CA ASN A 145 -8.16 -2.17 12.80
C ASN A 145 -8.83 -1.03 12.04
N GLN A 146 -8.67 0.21 12.52
CA GLN A 146 -9.35 1.36 11.92
C GLN A 146 -8.74 1.77 10.58
N ILE A 147 -7.43 1.59 10.38
CA ILE A 147 -6.83 1.82 9.05
C ILE A 147 -7.21 0.70 8.08
N ILE A 148 -7.31 -0.54 8.54
CA ILE A 148 -7.86 -1.64 7.75
C ILE A 148 -9.31 -1.31 7.36
N ASP A 149 -10.17 -0.99 8.32
CA ASP A 149 -11.57 -0.61 8.05
C ASP A 149 -11.65 0.56 7.06
N LEU A 150 -10.76 1.56 7.18
CA LEU A 150 -10.71 2.70 6.25
C LEU A 150 -10.39 2.26 4.82
N ILE A 151 -9.46 1.32 4.63
CA ILE A 151 -9.10 0.78 3.32
C ILE A 151 -10.23 -0.09 2.77
N GLU A 152 -10.78 -0.98 3.59
CA GLU A 152 -11.77 -1.98 3.18
C GLU A 152 -13.16 -1.39 2.93
N THR A 153 -13.46 -0.22 3.49
CA THR A 153 -14.75 0.46 3.32
C THR A 153 -14.68 1.74 2.48
N ALA A 154 -13.51 2.04 1.93
CA ALA A 154 -13.37 3.14 0.99
C ALA A 154 -14.21 2.88 -0.27
N THR A 155 -14.75 3.95 -0.84
CA THR A 155 -15.65 3.87 -2.00
C THR A 155 -15.23 4.86 -3.06
N ASP A 156 -15.48 4.54 -4.32
CA ASP A 156 -15.40 5.48 -5.43
C ASP A 156 -16.69 5.41 -6.28
N LYS A 157 -16.78 6.22 -7.33
CA LYS A 157 -17.97 6.28 -8.18
C LYS A 157 -18.10 5.08 -9.13
N ASP A 158 -16.98 4.46 -9.46
CA ASP A 158 -16.90 3.46 -10.51
C ASP A 158 -17.17 2.06 -9.94
N TYR A 159 -16.83 1.83 -8.67
CA TYR A 159 -16.87 0.52 -8.00
C TYR A 159 -17.78 0.48 -6.75
N GLY A 160 -18.22 1.61 -6.20
CA GLY A 160 -19.12 1.63 -5.04
C GLY A 160 -18.45 1.19 -3.73
N GLU A 161 -19.18 0.49 -2.86
CA GLU A 161 -18.67 -0.07 -1.59
C GLU A 161 -17.94 -1.40 -1.83
N GLN A 162 -16.65 -1.34 -2.18
CA GLN A 162 -15.79 -2.51 -2.37
C GLN A 162 -14.46 -2.35 -1.62
N SER A 163 -13.92 -3.48 -1.16
CA SER A 163 -12.61 -3.57 -0.48
C SER A 163 -11.48 -3.03 -1.36
N LEU A 164 -10.80 -1.93 -1.01
CA LEU A 164 -9.64 -1.51 -1.82
C LEU A 164 -8.45 -2.46 -1.69
N GLY A 165 -8.26 -3.09 -0.53
CA GLY A 165 -7.08 -3.91 -0.27
C GLY A 165 -7.06 -5.23 -1.05
N LEU A 166 -8.23 -5.80 -1.39
CA LEU A 166 -8.35 -7.05 -2.13
C LEU A 166 -9.06 -6.89 -3.49
N ARG A 167 -9.67 -5.74 -3.80
CA ARG A 167 -10.43 -5.56 -5.06
C ARG A 167 -9.60 -5.88 -6.29
N ALA A 168 -8.36 -5.37 -6.38
CA ALA A 168 -7.60 -5.49 -7.62
C ALA A 168 -7.27 -6.95 -7.99
N LEU A 169 -7.01 -7.81 -7.00
CA LEU A 169 -6.77 -9.24 -7.24
C LEU A 169 -8.08 -10.02 -7.45
N ASP A 170 -9.18 -9.62 -6.77
CA ASP A 170 -10.49 -10.27 -6.94
C ASP A 170 -11.09 -9.95 -8.31
N ASP A 171 -11.04 -8.68 -8.74
CA ASP A 171 -11.41 -8.26 -10.09
C ASP A 171 -10.51 -8.92 -11.14
N GLY A 172 -9.20 -8.98 -10.88
CA GLY A 172 -8.25 -9.69 -11.73
C GLY A 172 -8.69 -11.12 -12.03
N TYR A 173 -9.01 -11.87 -10.97
CA TYR A 173 -9.45 -13.25 -11.08
C TYR A 173 -10.85 -13.38 -11.70
N ARG A 174 -11.84 -12.65 -11.18
CA ARG A 174 -13.26 -12.86 -11.51
C ARG A 174 -13.73 -12.13 -12.76
N GLN A 175 -13.05 -11.06 -13.16
CA GLN A 175 -13.48 -10.19 -14.28
C GLN A 175 -12.46 -10.12 -15.42
N PHE A 176 -11.17 -10.33 -15.14
CA PHE A 176 -10.09 -10.14 -16.10
C PHE A 176 -9.27 -11.42 -16.41
N ASP A 177 -9.79 -12.58 -16.01
CA ASP A 177 -9.24 -13.91 -16.36
C ASP A 177 -7.77 -14.09 -15.92
N PHE A 178 -7.40 -13.47 -14.80
CA PHE A 178 -6.08 -13.70 -14.21
C PHE A 178 -6.03 -15.11 -13.64
N ASN A 179 -4.86 -15.74 -13.75
CA ASN A 179 -4.63 -17.00 -13.09
C ASN A 179 -4.70 -16.83 -11.56
N LEU A 180 -5.39 -17.76 -10.88
CA LEU A 180 -5.58 -17.70 -9.43
C LEU A 180 -4.28 -17.66 -8.64
N GLU A 181 -3.23 -18.36 -9.08
CA GLU A 181 -1.92 -18.32 -8.42
C GLU A 181 -1.25 -16.96 -8.56
N ASP A 182 -1.35 -16.35 -9.74
CA ASP A 182 -0.76 -15.03 -10.00
C ASP A 182 -1.40 -13.95 -9.10
N CYS A 183 -2.71 -14.07 -8.83
CA CYS A 183 -3.44 -13.15 -7.95
C CYS A 183 -2.90 -13.10 -6.52
N ARG A 184 -2.28 -14.18 -6.00
CA ARG A 184 -1.74 -14.23 -4.63
C ARG A 184 -0.62 -13.21 -4.38
N THR A 185 0.08 -12.82 -5.45
CA THR A 185 1.19 -11.85 -5.37
C THR A 185 0.86 -10.52 -6.04
N PHE A 186 -0.36 -10.39 -6.55
CA PHE A 186 -0.76 -9.22 -7.33
C PHE A 186 -0.87 -7.95 -6.50
N THR A 187 -1.28 -8.07 -5.24
CA THR A 187 -1.41 -6.91 -4.34
C THR A 187 -0.47 -7.02 -3.15
N ARG A 188 0.21 -5.92 -2.84
CA ARG A 188 1.02 -5.77 -1.62
C ARG A 188 0.59 -4.51 -0.87
N VAL A 189 0.21 -4.68 0.40
CA VAL A 189 -0.20 -3.55 1.25
C VAL A 189 0.83 -3.33 2.35
N THR A 190 1.39 -2.12 2.45
CA THR A 190 2.49 -1.82 3.38
C THR A 190 2.29 -0.52 4.14
N SER A 191 3.06 -0.32 5.20
CA SER A 191 3.07 0.91 5.97
C SER A 191 4.35 1.07 6.79
N ALA A 192 4.91 2.28 6.79
CA ALA A 192 5.99 2.68 7.70
C ALA A 192 5.50 2.92 9.15
N PHE A 193 4.18 3.03 9.35
CA PHE A 193 3.56 3.33 10.64
C PHE A 193 2.91 2.10 11.28
N TYR A 194 2.46 1.13 10.48
CA TYR A 194 1.77 -0.08 10.92
C TYR A 194 2.57 -1.35 10.54
N PRO A 195 3.50 -1.81 11.39
CA PRO A 195 4.41 -2.92 11.06
C PRO A 195 3.73 -4.25 10.73
N LYS A 196 2.47 -4.43 11.17
CA LYS A 196 1.70 -5.66 10.96
C LYS A 196 0.66 -5.55 9.83
N LEU A 197 0.59 -4.42 9.12
CA LEU A 197 -0.37 -4.23 8.03
C LEU A 197 -0.09 -5.20 6.86
N GLU A 198 1.16 -5.36 6.46
CA GLU A 198 1.53 -6.30 5.40
C GLU A 198 1.24 -7.75 5.80
N SER A 199 1.53 -8.13 7.05
CA SER A 199 1.20 -9.46 7.57
C SER A 199 -0.31 -9.72 7.57
N TYR A 200 -1.12 -8.72 7.91
CA TYR A 200 -2.57 -8.82 7.86
C TYR A 200 -3.05 -9.09 6.43
N TYR A 201 -2.61 -8.29 5.45
CA TYR A 201 -3.06 -8.47 4.07
C TYR A 201 -2.54 -9.76 3.45
N LYS A 202 -1.34 -10.24 3.80
CA LYS A 202 -0.89 -11.58 3.41
C LYS A 202 -1.84 -12.67 3.91
N GLN A 203 -2.30 -12.60 5.16
CA GLN A 203 -3.30 -13.54 5.68
C GLN A 203 -4.65 -13.40 4.97
N ALA A 204 -5.09 -12.17 4.71
CA ALA A 204 -6.35 -11.91 4.01
C ALA A 204 -6.36 -12.45 2.58
N ILE A 205 -5.25 -12.27 1.85
CA ILE A 205 -5.04 -12.82 0.50
C ILE A 205 -5.08 -14.35 0.52
N GLU A 206 -4.43 -14.99 1.50
CA GLU A 206 -4.46 -16.45 1.61
C GLU A 206 -5.87 -16.98 1.93
N VAL A 207 -6.63 -16.29 2.79
CA VAL A 207 -8.03 -16.63 3.06
C VAL A 207 -8.88 -16.49 1.79
N TRP A 208 -8.71 -15.41 1.04
CA TRP A 208 -9.37 -15.20 -0.24
C TRP A 208 -9.03 -16.30 -1.25
N TYR A 209 -7.75 -16.64 -1.38
CA TYR A 209 -7.27 -17.67 -2.32
C TYR A 209 -7.87 -19.04 -2.00
N LEU A 210 -7.86 -19.46 -0.73
CA LEU A 210 -8.46 -20.73 -0.31
C LEU A 210 -9.97 -20.78 -0.57
N LYS A 211 -10.66 -19.64 -0.44
CA LYS A 211 -12.08 -19.54 -0.81
C LYS A 211 -12.28 -19.79 -2.30
N CYS A 212 -11.46 -19.18 -3.16
CA CYS A 212 -11.52 -19.37 -4.60
C CYS A 212 -11.19 -20.81 -5.02
N VAL A 213 -10.24 -21.48 -4.36
CA VAL A 213 -9.95 -22.91 -4.60
C VAL A 213 -11.17 -23.76 -4.27
N SER A 214 -11.81 -23.55 -3.12
CA SER A 214 -13.02 -24.27 -2.72
C SER A 214 -14.17 -24.06 -3.72
N GLU A 215 -14.36 -22.84 -4.21
CA GLU A 215 -15.37 -22.51 -5.24
C GLU A 215 -15.12 -23.28 -6.55
N LEU A 216 -13.86 -23.38 -7.00
CA LEU A 216 -13.49 -24.14 -8.20
C LEU A 216 -13.73 -25.64 -8.03
N GLU A 217 -13.37 -26.21 -6.88
CA GLU A 217 -13.59 -27.64 -6.59
C GLU A 217 -15.08 -28.00 -6.61
N GLU A 218 -15.95 -27.13 -6.09
CA GLU A 218 -17.41 -27.30 -6.12
C GLU A 218 -17.96 -27.26 -7.56
N GLU A 219 -17.47 -26.34 -8.42
CA GLU A 219 -17.89 -26.26 -9.83
C GLU A 219 -17.54 -27.53 -10.62
N TYR A 220 -16.35 -28.12 -10.37
CA TYR A 220 -15.96 -29.38 -11.02
C TYR A 220 -16.81 -30.58 -10.56
N GLU A 221 -17.20 -30.63 -9.28
CA GLU A 221 -18.07 -31.71 -8.78
C GLU A 221 -19.49 -31.62 -9.36
N ASP A 222 -20.01 -30.41 -9.58
CA ASP A 222 -21.32 -30.19 -10.20
C ASP A 222 -21.34 -30.47 -11.72
N GLU A 223 -20.22 -30.27 -12.44
CA GLU A 223 -20.11 -30.60 -13.87
C GLU A 223 -19.98 -32.11 -14.15
N ASP A 224 -19.44 -32.88 -13.21
CA ASP A 224 -19.28 -34.34 -13.30
C ASP A 224 -20.49 -35.15 -12.76
N SER A 225 -21.55 -34.46 -12.30
CA SER A 225 -22.79 -35.02 -11.71
C SER A 225 -23.96 -35.13 -12.69
#